data_AF-A0A950J9C8-F1
#
_entry.id   AF-A0A950J9C8-F1
#
_cell.length_a   1.000
_cell.length_b   1.000
_cell.length_c   1.000
_cell.angle_alpha   90.00
_cell.angle_beta   90.00
_cell.angle_gamma   90.00
#
_symmetry.space_group_name_H-M   'P 1'
#
loop_
_entity.id
_entity.type
_entity.pdbx_description
1 polymer ?
#
loop_
_entity_poly.entity_id
_entity_poly.type
_entity_poly.pdbx_seq_one_letter_code
_entity_poly.pdbx_strand_id
1 'polypeptide(L)'
;IFTPAERARAELRANPAATYAKRFAAKEACAKALGTGLRNGVFWRDMGVVNLPSGRPTLKLTGGALTRLKAITPQGCEARIDLTITDEGPLAQAFVVISAERRENP
;
A
#
# COMPACT_ATOMS: atom_id res chain seq x y z
N ILE A 1 -1.85 0.33 -13.19
CA ILE A 1 -2.15 0.71 -11.80
C ILE A 1 -2.37 -0.53 -10.94
N PHE A 2 -3.34 -1.38 -11.26
CA PHE A 2 -3.68 -2.56 -10.45
C PHE A 2 -2.85 -3.81 -10.79
N THR A 3 -2.64 -4.68 -9.82
CA THR A 3 -2.04 -6.02 -9.99
C THR A 3 -3.09 -7.01 -10.53
N PRO A 4 -2.69 -8.17 -11.07
CA PRO A 4 -3.64 -9.21 -11.46
C PRO A 4 -4.56 -9.65 -10.30
N ALA A 5 -4.01 -9.78 -9.09
CA ALA A 5 -4.78 -10.15 -7.90
C ALA A 5 -5.83 -9.09 -7.51
N GLU A 6 -5.49 -7.80 -7.65
CA GLU A 6 -6.44 -6.70 -7.39
C GLU A 6 -7.56 -6.66 -8.42
N ARG A 7 -7.24 -6.89 -9.71
CA ARG A 7 -8.24 -7.01 -10.78
C ARG A 7 -9.18 -8.18 -10.50
N ALA A 8 -8.63 -9.38 -10.28
CA ALA A 8 -9.44 -10.57 -9.99
C ALA A 8 -10.38 -10.35 -8.80
N ARG A 9 -9.93 -9.66 -7.74
CA ARG A 9 -10.78 -9.34 -6.59
C ARG A 9 -11.88 -8.32 -6.91
N ALA A 10 -11.63 -7.36 -7.77
CA ALA A 10 -12.61 -6.34 -8.15
C ALA A 10 -13.70 -6.90 -9.04
N GLU A 11 -13.35 -7.74 -10.01
CA GLU A 11 -14.32 -8.36 -10.93
C GLU A 11 -15.29 -9.33 -10.22
N LEU A 12 -14.95 -9.79 -9.00
CA LEU A 12 -15.84 -10.62 -8.16
C LEU A 12 -16.87 -9.81 -7.35
N ARG A 13 -16.88 -8.49 -7.43
CA ARG A 13 -17.78 -7.63 -6.63
C ARG A 13 -18.86 -7.01 -7.50
N ALA A 14 -20.04 -6.80 -6.92
CA ALA A 14 -21.16 -6.14 -7.59
C ALA A 14 -20.83 -4.71 -8.06
N ASN A 15 -19.91 -4.02 -7.36
CA ASN A 15 -19.38 -2.73 -7.78
C ASN A 15 -17.83 -2.79 -7.87
N PRO A 16 -17.28 -3.18 -9.04
CA PRO A 16 -15.84 -3.22 -9.27
C PRO A 16 -15.20 -1.82 -9.14
N ALA A 17 -15.89 -0.76 -9.58
CA ALA A 17 -15.37 0.61 -9.55
C ALA A 17 -15.05 1.08 -8.13
N ALA A 18 -15.95 0.83 -7.16
CA ALA A 18 -15.69 1.13 -5.74
C ALA A 18 -14.49 0.32 -5.21
N THR A 19 -14.33 -0.91 -5.67
CA THR A 19 -13.16 -1.72 -5.34
C THR A 19 -11.88 -1.07 -5.89
N TYR A 20 -11.85 -0.69 -7.15
CA TYR A 20 -10.70 -0.02 -7.78
C TYR A 20 -10.37 1.32 -7.13
N ALA A 21 -11.38 2.15 -6.82
CA ALA A 21 -11.21 3.44 -6.16
C ALA A 21 -10.45 3.30 -4.83
N LYS A 22 -10.84 2.33 -4.00
CA LYS A 22 -10.13 2.01 -2.74
C LYS A 22 -8.66 1.64 -2.93
N ARG A 23 -8.33 0.88 -3.99
CA ARG A 23 -6.94 0.44 -4.24
C ARG A 23 -6.12 1.59 -4.81
N PHE A 24 -6.73 2.42 -5.63
CA PHE A 24 -6.12 3.64 -6.11
C PHE A 24 -5.76 4.57 -4.94
N ALA A 25 -6.72 4.85 -4.05
CA ALA A 25 -6.51 5.67 -2.86
C ALA A 25 -5.37 5.13 -1.96
N ALA A 26 -5.37 3.82 -1.68
CA ALA A 26 -4.33 3.18 -0.87
C ALA A 26 -2.93 3.30 -1.49
N LYS A 27 -2.83 3.14 -2.81
CA LYS A 27 -1.55 3.24 -3.51
C LYS A 27 -1.06 4.69 -3.65
N GLU A 28 -1.96 5.66 -3.86
CA GLU A 28 -1.62 7.10 -3.80
C GLU A 28 -1.05 7.45 -2.42
N ALA A 29 -1.77 7.05 -1.36
CA ALA A 29 -1.36 7.30 0.01
C ALA A 29 0.01 6.68 0.32
N CYS A 30 0.27 5.45 -0.16
CA CYS A 30 1.57 4.80 -0.01
C CYS A 30 2.69 5.53 -0.76
N ALA A 31 2.46 5.89 -2.02
CA ALA A 31 3.45 6.62 -2.81
C ALA A 31 3.84 7.95 -2.14
N LYS A 32 2.86 8.64 -1.55
CA LYS A 32 3.09 9.88 -0.78
C LYS A 32 3.84 9.61 0.52
N ALA A 33 3.47 8.58 1.28
CA ALA A 33 4.15 8.20 2.51
C ALA A 33 5.63 7.81 2.28
N LEU A 34 5.96 7.22 1.12
CA LEU A 34 7.35 6.95 0.71
C LEU A 34 8.18 8.24 0.42
N GLY A 35 7.52 9.41 0.41
CA GLY A 35 8.14 10.72 0.20
C GLY A 35 8.51 11.01 -1.26
N THR A 36 8.24 10.09 -2.18
CA THR A 36 8.56 10.25 -3.60
C THR A 36 7.32 10.56 -4.43
N GLY A 37 6.12 10.13 -4.04
CA GLY A 37 5.04 9.97 -5.02
C GLY A 37 5.44 8.91 -6.07
N LEU A 38 4.96 9.06 -7.30
CA LEU A 38 5.16 8.12 -8.41
C LEU A 38 6.36 8.47 -9.30
N ARG A 39 7.41 9.03 -8.69
CA ARG A 39 8.68 9.40 -9.33
C ARG A 39 9.82 8.66 -8.64
N ASN A 40 11.04 8.85 -9.11
CA ASN A 40 12.26 8.28 -8.54
C ASN A 40 12.20 6.74 -8.46
N GLY A 41 11.68 6.11 -9.52
CA GLY A 41 11.59 4.65 -9.64
C GLY A 41 10.44 3.99 -8.90
N VAL A 42 9.56 4.74 -8.22
CA VAL A 42 8.37 4.19 -7.55
C VAL A 42 7.20 4.13 -8.53
N PHE A 43 6.69 2.93 -8.80
CA PHE A 43 5.56 2.73 -9.72
C PHE A 43 4.35 2.11 -9.03
N TRP A 44 3.15 2.40 -9.56
CA TRP A 44 1.90 1.81 -9.07
C TRP A 44 1.89 0.29 -8.95
N ARG A 45 2.55 -0.40 -9.89
CA ARG A 45 2.58 -1.87 -9.95
C ARG A 45 3.45 -2.46 -8.84
N ASP A 46 4.34 -1.66 -8.26
CA ASP A 46 5.23 -2.08 -7.19
C ASP A 46 4.51 -2.15 -5.84
N MET A 47 3.34 -1.50 -5.72
CA MET A 47 2.53 -1.44 -4.51
C MET A 47 1.27 -2.30 -4.69
N GLY A 48 1.17 -3.41 -3.96
CA GLY A 48 -0.04 -4.27 -3.96
C GLY A 48 -0.81 -4.15 -2.66
N VAL A 49 -2.12 -3.86 -2.72
CA VAL A 49 -2.99 -3.91 -1.54
C VAL A 49 -3.33 -5.37 -1.24
N VAL A 50 -2.96 -5.84 -0.06
CA VAL A 50 -3.19 -7.21 0.42
C VAL A 50 -3.84 -7.18 1.80
N ASN A 51 -4.31 -8.33 2.28
CA ASN A 51 -4.86 -8.48 3.62
C ASN A 51 -4.02 -9.48 4.40
N LEU A 52 -3.77 -9.18 5.67
CA LEU A 52 -3.24 -10.16 6.63
C LEU A 52 -4.27 -11.27 6.88
N PRO A 53 -3.87 -12.42 7.48
CA PRO A 53 -4.81 -13.48 7.86
C PRO A 53 -5.96 -12.98 8.76
N SER A 54 -5.71 -11.95 9.57
CA SER A 54 -6.73 -11.27 10.39
C SER A 54 -7.76 -10.46 9.59
N GLY A 55 -7.59 -10.34 8.27
CA GLY A 55 -8.40 -9.50 7.40
C GLY A 55 -7.95 -8.04 7.34
N ARG A 56 -7.02 -7.59 8.20
CA ARG A 56 -6.51 -6.22 8.19
C ARG A 56 -5.77 -5.89 6.87
N PRO A 57 -6.08 -4.77 6.18
CA PRO A 57 -5.38 -4.40 4.96
C PRO A 57 -3.94 -3.94 5.24
N THR A 58 -3.04 -4.23 4.32
CA THR A 58 -1.65 -3.76 4.30
C THR A 58 -1.14 -3.66 2.86
N LEU A 59 0.13 -3.28 2.68
CA LEU A 59 0.78 -3.11 1.38
C LEU A 59 1.96 -4.07 1.24
N LYS A 60 1.96 -4.84 0.15
CA LYS A 60 3.12 -5.59 -0.30
C LYS A 60 3.88 -4.75 -1.31
N LEU A 61 5.08 -4.31 -0.93
CA LEU A 61 5.97 -3.53 -1.81
C LEU A 61 6.96 -4.43 -2.54
N THR A 62 7.22 -4.09 -3.80
CA THR A 62 8.21 -4.72 -4.68
C THR A 62 9.01 -3.64 -5.42
N GLY A 63 9.95 -4.02 -6.28
CA GLY A 63 10.62 -3.09 -7.21
C GLY A 63 11.19 -1.82 -6.56
N GLY A 64 10.95 -0.67 -7.19
CA GLY A 64 11.46 0.61 -6.71
C GLY A 64 10.77 1.11 -5.45
N ALA A 65 9.49 0.77 -5.24
CA ALA A 65 8.79 1.09 -3.99
C ALA A 65 9.45 0.42 -2.77
N LEU A 66 9.79 -0.87 -2.87
CA LEU A 66 10.51 -1.58 -1.81
C LEU A 66 11.93 -1.03 -1.62
N THR A 67 12.60 -0.69 -2.71
CA THR A 67 13.94 -0.08 -2.66
C THR A 67 13.91 1.24 -1.91
N ARG A 68 12.92 2.09 -2.20
CA ARG A 68 12.70 3.36 -1.51
C ARG A 68 12.37 3.15 -0.03
N LEU A 69 11.49 2.21 0.30
CA LEU A 69 11.15 1.88 1.69
C LEU A 69 12.41 1.51 2.48
N LYS A 70 13.24 0.61 1.94
CA LYS A 70 14.52 0.23 2.57
C LYS A 70 15.45 1.43 2.75
N ALA A 71 15.55 2.30 1.75
CA ALA A 71 16.43 3.48 1.80
C ALA A 71 16.01 4.52 2.85
N ILE A 72 14.71 4.63 3.18
CA ILE A 72 14.24 5.54 4.24
C ILE A 72 14.16 4.87 5.62
N THR A 73 14.41 3.56 5.70
CA THR A 73 14.38 2.82 6.96
C THR A 73 15.74 2.92 7.64
N PRO A 74 15.84 3.42 8.88
CA PRO A 74 17.10 3.49 9.60
C PRO A 74 17.74 2.11 9.82
N GLN A 75 19.07 2.08 9.91
CA GLN A 75 19.81 0.86 10.24
C GLN A 75 19.37 0.30 11.59
N GLY A 76 19.19 -1.01 11.68
CA GLY A 76 18.73 -1.69 12.89
C GLY A 76 17.21 -1.62 13.13
N CYS A 77 16.45 -1.00 12.21
CA CYS A 77 14.99 -0.99 12.26
C CYS A 77 14.35 -1.82 11.14
N GLU A 78 13.10 -2.22 11.35
CA GLU A 78 12.21 -2.71 10.31
C GLU A 78 11.14 -1.69 10.02
N ALA A 79 10.81 -1.57 8.73
CA ALA A 79 9.69 -0.74 8.30
C ALA A 79 8.38 -1.48 8.54
N ARG A 80 7.45 -0.80 9.19
CA ARG A 80 6.07 -1.24 9.31
C ARG A 80 5.17 -0.30 8.50
N ILE A 81 4.23 -0.90 7.78
CA ILE A 81 3.23 -0.16 6.99
C ILE A 81 1.85 -0.43 7.56
N ASP A 82 1.25 0.58 8.16
CA ASP A 82 -0.14 0.56 8.62
C ASP A 82 -1.02 1.26 7.58
N LEU A 83 -1.97 0.51 7.02
CA LEU A 83 -2.94 0.99 6.05
C LEU A 83 -4.35 0.92 6.65
N THR A 84 -5.12 1.98 6.48
CA THR A 84 -6.57 1.95 6.62
C THR A 84 -7.23 2.47 5.35
N ILE A 85 -8.38 1.90 5.01
CA ILE A 85 -9.17 2.27 3.83
C ILE A 85 -10.61 2.43 4.30
N THR A 86 -11.23 3.55 3.95
CA THR A 86 -12.66 3.78 4.13
C THR A 86 -13.27 4.21 2.80
N ASP A 87 -14.54 3.88 2.59
CA ASP A 87 -15.31 4.35 1.45
C ASP A 87 -16.75 4.66 1.86
N GLU A 88 -17.22 5.82 1.42
CA GLU A 88 -18.61 6.25 1.49
C GLU A 88 -18.92 6.90 0.15
N GLY A 89 -19.91 6.37 -0.57
CA GLY A 89 -20.18 6.82 -1.95
C GLY A 89 -20.42 8.34 -2.00
N PRO A 90 -19.71 9.10 -2.85
CA PRO A 90 -18.90 8.67 -4.00
C PRO A 90 -17.37 8.57 -3.75
N LEU A 91 -16.92 8.65 -2.50
CA LEU A 91 -15.51 8.80 -2.13
C LEU A 91 -14.89 7.49 -1.61
N ALA A 92 -13.59 7.35 -1.89
CA ALA A 92 -12.73 6.37 -1.24
C ALA A 92 -11.49 7.09 -0.70
N GLN A 93 -11.14 6.80 0.55
CA GLN A 93 -10.02 7.41 1.25
C GLN A 93 -9.12 6.33 1.83
N ALA A 94 -7.82 6.61 1.88
CA ALA A 94 -6.86 5.76 2.55
C ALA A 94 -5.83 6.60 3.31
N PHE A 95 -5.43 6.09 4.48
CA PHE A 95 -4.31 6.61 5.24
C PHE A 95 -3.22 5.55 5.32
N VAL A 96 -1.97 5.97 5.09
CA VAL A 96 -0.79 5.12 5.20
C VAL A 96 0.20 5.78 6.14
N VAL A 97 0.61 5.03 7.15
CA VAL A 97 1.73 5.38 8.03
C VAL A 97 2.86 4.39 7.78
N ILE A 98 4.07 4.91 7.61
CA ILE A 98 5.30 4.13 7.57
C ILE A 98 6.07 4.47 8.84
N SER A 99 6.23 3.50 9.73
CA SER A 99 7.04 3.63 10.94
C SER A 99 8.27 2.73 10.86
N ALA A 100 9.31 3.10 11.61
CA ALA A 100 10.50 2.27 11.80
C ALA A 100 10.46 1.73 13.23
N GLU A 101 10.34 0.41 13.37
CA GLU A 101 10.37 -0.29 14.65
C GLU A 101 11.77 -0.87 14.86
N ARG A 102 12.35 -0.74 16.05
CA ARG A 102 13.65 -1.39 16.32
C ARG A 102 13.49 -2.89 16.16
N ARG A 103 14.46 -3.53 15.51
CA ARG A 103 14.62 -4.98 15.66
C ARG A 103 14.98 -5.23 17.11
N GLU A 104 14.05 -5.74 17.90
CA GLU A 104 14.43 -6.39 19.15
C GLU A 104 15.36 -7.54 18.77
N ASN A 105 16.59 -7.50 19.27
CA ASN A 105 17.50 -8.63 19.13
C ASN A 105 16.81 -9.85 19.78
N PRO A 106 16.58 -10.95 19.06
CA PRO A 106 16.28 -12.22 19.72
C PRO A 106 17.44 -12.66 20.62
#